data_AF-V6ARA7-F1
#
_entry.id   AF-V6ARA7-F1
#
_cell.length_a   1.000
_cell.length_b   1.000
_cell.length_c   1.000
_cell.angle_alpha   90.00
_cell.angle_beta   90.00
_cell.angle_gamma   90.00
#
_symmetry.space_group_name_H-M   'P 1'
#
loop_
_entity.id
_entity.type
_entity.pdbx_description
1 polymer ?
#
loop_
_entity_poly.entity_id
_entity_poly.type
_entity_poly.pdbx_seq_one_letter_code
_entity_poly.pdbx_strand_id
1 'polypeptide(L)'
;MKPSRYARMARTMMQIIKRARIPPYLHRKSNHVFTVWQHLILLVLRQYECKSYRRFVEFLQEAFGVGEFLGLSRIPHYTTLQKAAARLTHGIMIRILESFVIHARIRKMFAGIDSTGLSHGQASYCATHYIIIQNASNYEGNSSRYPY
;
A
#
# COMPACT_ATOMS: atom_id res chain seq x y z
N MET A 1 15.60 -14.34 13.13
CA MET A 1 15.43 -12.89 12.83
C MET A 1 13.96 -12.50 12.98
N LYS A 2 13.65 -11.33 13.56
CA LYS A 2 12.28 -10.79 13.59
C LYS A 2 11.86 -10.39 12.17
N PRO A 3 10.65 -10.76 11.70
CA PRO A 3 10.20 -10.39 10.36
C PRO A 3 10.05 -8.87 10.23
N SER A 4 10.44 -8.32 9.08
CA SER A 4 10.29 -6.89 8.79
C SER A 4 8.83 -6.42 8.94
N ARG A 5 8.62 -5.13 9.19
CA ARG A 5 7.26 -4.56 9.29
C ARG A 5 6.42 -4.88 8.04
N TYR A 6 7.02 -4.80 6.86
CA TYR A 6 6.38 -5.09 5.59
C TYR A 6 6.04 -6.57 5.45
N ALA A 7 6.94 -7.48 5.85
CA ALA A 7 6.67 -8.92 5.81
C ALA A 7 5.49 -9.30 6.72
N ARG A 8 5.37 -8.68 7.90
CA ARG A 8 4.20 -8.88 8.78
C ARG A 8 2.92 -8.36 8.13
N MET A 9 2.92 -7.15 7.58
CA MET A 9 1.77 -6.57 6.88
C MET A 9 1.34 -7.44 5.69
N ALA A 10 2.30 -7.83 4.84
CA ALA A 10 2.06 -8.68 3.68
C ALA A 10 1.49 -10.05 4.09
N ARG A 11 1.98 -10.64 5.19
CA ARG A 11 1.45 -11.89 5.74
C ARG A 11 0.00 -11.75 6.18
N THR A 12 -0.34 -10.70 6.93
CA THR A 12 -1.72 -10.44 7.36
C THR A 12 -2.63 -10.22 6.15
N MET A 13 -2.21 -9.39 5.19
CA MET A 13 -2.99 -9.15 3.97
C MET A 13 -3.22 -10.44 3.17
N MET A 14 -2.20 -11.30 3.08
CA MET A 14 -2.34 -12.60 2.43
C MET A 14 -3.42 -13.47 3.10
N GLN A 15 -3.48 -13.49 4.43
CA GLN A 15 -4.53 -14.24 5.16
C GLN A 15 -5.93 -13.68 4.86
N ILE A 16 -6.07 -12.35 4.80
CA ILE A 16 -7.33 -11.68 4.50
C ILE A 16 -7.78 -11.94 3.06
N ILE A 17 -6.87 -11.83 2.09
CA ILE A 17 -7.16 -12.08 0.67
C ILE A 17 -7.57 -13.54 0.44
N LYS A 18 -6.89 -14.50 1.09
CA LYS A 18 -7.27 -15.92 1.04
C LYS A 18 -8.66 -16.14 1.63
N ARG A 19 -8.98 -15.49 2.76
CA ARG A 19 -10.31 -15.55 3.37
C ARG A 19 -11.39 -14.96 2.45
N ALA A 20 -11.07 -13.90 1.72
CA ALA A 20 -11.95 -13.28 0.74
C ALA A 20 -12.25 -14.16 -0.47
N ARG A 21 -11.62 -15.35 -0.60
CA ARG A 21 -11.78 -16.27 -1.73
C ARG A 21 -11.63 -15.53 -3.07
N ILE A 22 -10.63 -14.66 -3.15
CA ILE A 22 -10.27 -13.99 -4.41
C ILE A 22 -9.38 -14.94 -5.19
N PRO A 23 -9.67 -15.22 -6.47
CA PRO A 23 -8.78 -16.04 -7.27
C PRO A 23 -7.45 -15.30 -7.51
N PRO A 24 -6.32 -16.01 -7.60
CA PRO A 24 -5.02 -15.39 -7.89
C PRO A 24 -4.99 -14.72 -9.27
N TYR A 25 -5.88 -15.11 -10.18
CA TYR A 25 -6.06 -14.50 -11.50
C TYR A 25 -7.55 -14.29 -11.79
N LEU A 26 -7.93 -13.11 -12.28
CA LEU A 26 -9.33 -12.78 -12.57
C LEU A 26 -9.87 -13.45 -13.84
N HIS A 27 -8.97 -13.81 -14.76
CA HIS A 27 -9.33 -14.41 -16.04
C HIS A 27 -8.29 -15.44 -16.47
N ARG A 28 -8.75 -16.54 -17.09
CA ARG A 28 -7.90 -17.65 -17.55
C ARG A 28 -6.77 -17.19 -18.47
N LYS A 29 -7.06 -16.28 -19.42
CA LYS A 29 -6.11 -15.72 -20.41
C LYS A 29 -5.23 -14.58 -19.87
N SER A 30 -5.14 -14.39 -18.55
CA SER A 30 -4.21 -13.41 -17.98
C SER A 30 -2.76 -13.80 -18.36
N ASN A 31 -1.80 -12.86 -18.31
CA ASN A 31 -0.39 -13.18 -18.61
C ASN A 31 0.35 -13.92 -17.48
N HIS A 32 -0.29 -14.09 -16.33
CA HIS A 32 0.17 -14.82 -15.14
C HIS A 32 1.50 -14.33 -14.53
N VAL A 33 2.00 -13.17 -14.96
CA VAL A 33 3.25 -12.57 -14.45
C VAL A 33 3.12 -12.17 -12.98
N PHE A 34 1.98 -11.59 -12.62
CA PHE A 34 1.67 -11.15 -11.26
C PHE A 34 0.25 -11.60 -10.91
N THR A 35 0.09 -12.16 -9.73
CA THR A 35 -1.23 -12.50 -9.18
C THR A 35 -1.97 -11.24 -8.75
N VAL A 36 -3.30 -11.31 -8.70
CA VAL A 36 -4.15 -10.28 -8.09
C VAL A 36 -3.76 -10.06 -6.64
N TRP A 37 -3.36 -11.12 -5.93
CA TRP A 37 -2.94 -11.05 -4.54
C TRP A 37 -1.66 -10.23 -4.36
N GLN A 38 -0.66 -10.45 -5.21
CA GLN A 38 0.56 -9.65 -5.23
C GLN A 38 0.26 -8.18 -5.52
N HIS A 39 -0.58 -7.89 -6.52
CA HIS A 39 -0.98 -6.51 -6.82
C HIS A 39 -1.69 -5.84 -5.65
N LEU A 40 -2.64 -6.53 -5.00
CA LEU A 40 -3.37 -6.01 -3.85
C LEU A 40 -2.42 -5.65 -2.70
N ILE A 41 -1.50 -6.55 -2.36
CA ILE A 41 -0.55 -6.30 -1.29
C ILE A 41 0.35 -5.12 -1.63
N LEU A 42 0.87 -5.05 -2.86
CA LEU A 42 1.71 -3.94 -3.31
C LEU A 42 0.96 -2.60 -3.29
N LEU A 43 -0.33 -2.57 -3.65
CA LEU A 43 -1.14 -1.36 -3.57
C LEU A 43 -1.39 -0.92 -2.13
N VAL A 44 -1.63 -1.85 -1.21
CA VAL A 44 -1.74 -1.55 0.23
C VAL A 44 -0.43 -1.01 0.78
N LEU A 45 0.70 -1.63 0.44
CA LEU A 45 2.02 -1.15 0.85
C LEU A 45 2.32 0.25 0.28
N ARG A 46 1.95 0.50 -0.99
CA ARG A 46 2.08 1.82 -1.62
C ARG A 46 1.29 2.89 -0.86
N GLN A 47 0.06 2.55 -0.47
CA GLN A 47 -0.81 3.44 0.29
C GLN A 47 -0.26 3.68 1.70
N TYR A 48 0.24 2.63 2.37
CA TYR A 48 0.87 2.74 3.69
C TYR A 48 2.10 3.66 3.67
N GLU A 49 2.89 3.61 2.60
CA GLU A 49 4.07 4.46 2.41
C GLU A 49 3.74 5.88 1.91
N CYS A 50 2.48 6.15 1.55
CA CYS A 50 2.04 7.40 0.91
C CYS A 50 2.92 7.80 -0.30
N LYS A 51 3.37 6.82 -1.09
CA LYS A 51 4.31 7.04 -2.21
C LYS A 51 3.64 6.95 -3.56
N SER A 52 4.09 7.79 -4.50
CA SER A 52 3.62 7.72 -5.88
C SER A 52 3.95 6.36 -6.47
N TYR A 53 3.20 5.93 -7.49
CA TYR A 53 3.47 4.63 -8.12
C TYR A 53 4.93 4.49 -8.57
N ARG A 54 5.56 5.58 -9.04
CA ARG A 54 6.98 5.61 -9.43
C ARG A 54 7.90 5.50 -8.21
N ARG A 55 7.72 6.39 -7.22
CA ARG A 55 8.53 6.41 -5.98
C ARG A 55 8.42 5.11 -5.19
N PHE A 56 7.27 4.47 -5.20
CA PHE A 56 7.07 3.20 -4.54
C PHE A 56 7.82 2.05 -5.23
N VAL A 57 7.88 2.05 -6.56
CA VAL A 57 8.65 1.05 -7.31
C VAL A 57 10.15 1.24 -7.10
N GLU A 58 10.65 2.48 -7.08
CA GLU A 58 12.03 2.81 -6.69
C GLU A 58 12.32 2.28 -5.27
N PHE A 59 11.46 2.59 -4.32
CA PHE A 59 11.56 2.09 -2.94
C PHE A 59 11.60 0.55 -2.87
N LEU A 60 10.81 -0.16 -3.68
CA LEU A 60 10.83 -1.62 -3.72
C LEU A 60 12.14 -2.20 -4.28
N GLN A 61 12.84 -1.47 -5.15
CA GLN A 61 14.15 -1.88 -5.67
C GLN A 61 15.22 -1.83 -4.59
N GLU A 62 15.12 -0.85 -3.69
CA GLU A 62 16.03 -0.69 -2.56
C GLU A 62 15.66 -1.62 -1.39
N ALA A 63 14.36 -1.87 -1.18
CA ALA A 63 13.82 -2.67 -0.08
C ALA A 63 13.71 -4.17 -0.44
N PHE A 64 14.85 -4.87 -0.45
CA PHE A 64 14.97 -6.30 -0.81
C PHE A 64 13.95 -7.25 -0.14
N GLY A 65 13.58 -7.01 1.12
CA GLY A 65 12.80 -8.00 1.90
C GLY A 65 11.32 -8.18 1.51
N VAL A 66 10.74 -7.26 0.72
CA VAL A 66 9.31 -7.35 0.35
C VAL A 66 9.11 -8.20 -0.90
N GLY A 67 10.01 -8.09 -1.88
CA GLY A 67 9.94 -8.84 -3.13
C GLY A 67 10.05 -10.34 -2.90
N GLU A 68 11.00 -10.75 -2.07
CA GLU A 68 11.22 -12.16 -1.70
C GLU A 68 10.00 -12.76 -0.99
N PHE A 69 9.43 -12.06 0.00
CA PHE A 69 8.25 -12.56 0.73
C PHE A 69 7.05 -12.78 -0.19
N LEU A 70 6.86 -11.90 -1.18
CA LEU A 70 5.77 -11.97 -2.13
C LEU A 70 6.03 -12.94 -3.28
N GLY A 71 7.22 -13.54 -3.36
CA GLY A 71 7.63 -14.37 -4.49
C GLY A 71 7.54 -13.62 -5.82
N LEU A 72 7.89 -12.32 -5.83
CA LEU A 72 7.89 -11.54 -7.07
C LEU A 72 9.04 -12.02 -7.95
N SER A 73 8.73 -12.47 -9.17
CA SER A 73 9.74 -12.84 -10.17
C SER A 73 10.56 -11.63 -10.64
N ARG A 74 9.95 -10.44 -10.58
CA ARG A 74 10.58 -9.14 -10.85
C ARG A 74 9.75 -8.03 -10.22
N ILE A 75 10.35 -6.86 -10.03
CA ILE A 75 9.62 -5.69 -9.54
C ILE A 75 8.71 -5.16 -10.66
N PRO A 76 7.40 -4.94 -10.40
CA PRO A 76 6.49 -4.43 -11.41
C PRO A 76 6.82 -2.99 -11.78
N HIS A 77 6.70 -2.67 -13.07
CA HIS A 77 6.72 -1.28 -13.53
C HIS A 77 5.58 -0.46 -12.91
N TYR A 78 5.75 0.85 -12.72
CA TYR A 78 4.75 1.69 -12.04
C TYR A 78 3.38 1.66 -12.74
N THR A 79 3.35 1.59 -14.07
CA THR A 79 2.09 1.48 -14.84
C THR A 79 1.40 0.13 -14.64
N THR A 80 2.12 -0.93 -14.28
CA THR A 80 1.52 -2.22 -13.93
C THR A 80 0.68 -2.09 -12.67
N LEU A 81 1.18 -1.40 -11.63
CA LEU A 81 0.42 -1.12 -10.42
C LEU A 81 -0.77 -0.21 -10.68
N GLN A 82 -0.62 0.81 -11.53
CA GLN A 82 -1.74 1.68 -11.94
C GLN A 82 -2.85 0.88 -12.64
N LYS A 83 -2.47 0.07 -13.64
CA LYS A 83 -3.42 -0.80 -14.36
C LYS A 83 -4.04 -1.85 -13.43
N ALA A 84 -3.31 -2.33 -12.43
CA ALA A 84 -3.85 -3.25 -11.45
C ALA A 84 -4.89 -2.57 -10.55
N ALA A 85 -4.63 -1.36 -10.06
CA ALA A 85 -5.59 -0.58 -9.28
C ALA A 85 -6.88 -0.34 -10.08
N ALA A 86 -6.76 0.01 -11.36
CA ALA A 86 -7.91 0.24 -12.24
C ALA A 86 -8.76 -1.03 -12.49
N ARG A 87 -8.21 -2.23 -12.29
CA ARG A 87 -8.94 -3.52 -12.43
C ARG A 87 -9.67 -3.94 -11.15
N LEU A 88 -9.40 -3.30 -10.02
CA LEU A 88 -10.07 -3.62 -8.77
C LEU A 88 -11.50 -3.10 -8.82
N THR A 89 -12.44 -4.02 -9.01
CA THR A 89 -13.86 -3.69 -9.04
C THR A 89 -14.38 -3.46 -7.62
N HIS A 90 -15.49 -2.72 -7.52
CA HIS A 90 -16.19 -2.49 -6.26
C HIS A 90 -16.48 -3.81 -5.51
N GLY A 91 -16.89 -4.86 -6.22
CA GLY A 91 -17.14 -6.18 -5.62
C GLY A 91 -15.89 -6.84 -5.02
N ILE A 92 -14.71 -6.69 -5.63
CA ILE A 92 -13.46 -7.19 -5.05
C ILE A 92 -13.14 -6.41 -3.76
N MET A 93 -13.35 -5.10 -3.77
CA MET A 93 -13.09 -4.25 -2.61
C MET A 93 -14.00 -4.58 -1.42
N ILE A 94 -15.31 -4.76 -1.66
CA ILE A 94 -16.26 -5.18 -0.62
C ILE A 94 -15.81 -6.49 0.03
N ARG A 95 -15.48 -7.52 -0.77
CA ARG A 95 -15.08 -8.84 -0.23
C ARG A 95 -13.83 -8.77 0.63
N ILE A 96 -12.89 -7.90 0.27
CA ILE A 96 -11.67 -7.67 1.07
C ILE A 96 -12.01 -6.98 2.38
N LEU A 97 -12.86 -5.94 2.34
CA LEU A 97 -13.32 -5.22 3.54
C LEU A 97 -14.07 -6.15 4.51
N GLU A 98 -15.02 -6.94 4.01
CA GLU A 98 -15.72 -7.95 4.81
C GLU A 98 -14.75 -8.93 5.46
N SER A 99 -13.81 -9.44 4.68
CA SER A 99 -12.79 -10.38 5.17
C SER A 99 -11.87 -9.73 6.21
N PHE A 100 -11.57 -8.44 6.05
CA PHE A 100 -10.80 -7.65 7.00
C PHE A 100 -11.55 -7.49 8.32
N VAL A 101 -12.81 -7.07 8.30
CA VAL A 101 -13.66 -6.90 9.49
C VAL A 101 -13.74 -8.21 10.29
N ILE A 102 -13.95 -9.33 9.60
CA ILE A 102 -13.98 -10.65 10.22
C ILE A 102 -12.61 -11.03 10.79
N HIS A 103 -11.53 -10.78 10.04
CA HIS A 103 -10.16 -11.12 10.48
C HIS A 103 -9.74 -10.29 11.70
N ALA A 104 -10.04 -8.99 11.71
CA ALA A 104 -9.76 -8.06 12.80
C ALA A 104 -10.72 -8.22 14.00
N ARG A 105 -11.74 -9.10 13.88
CA ARG A 105 -12.78 -9.33 14.89
C ARG A 105 -13.45 -8.02 15.34
N ILE A 106 -13.64 -7.08 14.42
CA ILE A 106 -14.27 -5.79 14.72
C ILE A 106 -15.75 -6.05 14.98
N ARG A 107 -16.17 -5.90 16.25
CA ARG A 107 -17.56 -6.15 16.69
C ARG A 107 -18.45 -4.92 16.66
N LYS A 108 -17.86 -3.72 16.66
CA LYS A 108 -18.56 -2.43 16.50
C LYS A 108 -17.75 -1.57 15.53
N MET A 109 -18.35 -1.21 14.40
CA MET A 109 -17.78 -0.29 13.43
C MET A 109 -18.47 1.05 13.61
N PHE A 110 -17.80 2.01 14.28
CA PHE A 110 -18.22 3.41 14.22
C PHE A 110 -17.49 4.03 13.03
N ALA A 111 -17.97 3.72 11.83
CA ALA A 111 -17.44 4.31 10.61
C ALA A 111 -18.13 5.66 10.38
N GLY A 112 -17.48 6.74 10.81
CA GLY A 112 -17.78 8.06 10.25
C GLY A 112 -17.36 8.03 8.79
N ILE A 113 -18.33 8.08 7.88
CA ILE A 113 -18.06 8.29 6.45
C ILE A 113 -17.63 9.75 6.32
N ASP A 114 -16.36 10.03 6.59
CA ASP A 114 -15.76 11.31 6.26
C ASP A 114 -15.51 11.34 4.74
N SER A 115 -16.15 12.26 4.03
CA SER A 115 -16.09 12.41 2.57
C SER A 115 -14.78 13.09 2.12
N THR A 116 -13.67 12.84 2.81
CA THR A 116 -12.38 13.47 2.54
C THR A 116 -11.55 12.59 1.58
N GLY A 117 -11.60 12.90 0.28
CA GLY A 117 -10.52 12.52 -0.65
C GLY A 117 -10.84 12.11 -2.10
N LEU A 118 -12.03 12.36 -2.65
CA LEU A 118 -12.33 12.11 -4.08
C LEU A 118 -12.39 13.39 -4.93
N SER A 119 -11.57 14.40 -4.61
CA SER A 119 -11.34 15.55 -5.49
C SER A 119 -10.59 15.09 -6.76
N HIS A 120 -11.23 15.26 -7.91
CA HIS A 120 -10.78 14.82 -9.25
C HIS A 120 -9.60 15.63 -9.84
N GLY A 121 -8.62 15.97 -9.00
CA GLY A 121 -7.37 16.57 -9.44
C GLY A 121 -6.40 16.66 -8.27
N GLN A 122 -5.50 15.69 -8.13
CA GLN A 122 -4.28 15.78 -7.31
C GLN A 122 -4.35 16.33 -5.86
N ALA A 123 -5.52 16.52 -5.25
CA ALA A 123 -5.66 17.14 -3.93
C ALA A 123 -6.06 16.07 -2.90
N SER A 124 -5.22 15.09 -2.61
CA SER A 124 -4.24 15.24 -1.54
C SER A 124 -3.18 14.13 -1.65
N TYR A 125 -2.08 14.35 -2.36
CA TYR A 125 -1.09 13.27 -2.52
C TYR A 125 -0.43 12.84 -1.21
N CYS A 126 -0.25 13.83 -0.35
CA CYS A 126 0.60 13.85 0.82
C CYS A 126 0.25 15.12 1.59
N ALA A 127 -1.00 15.61 1.51
CA ALA A 127 -1.35 17.00 1.83
C ALA A 127 -0.89 17.40 3.24
N THR A 128 -0.70 16.43 4.14
CA THR A 128 -0.05 16.63 5.43
C THR A 128 1.38 16.08 5.55
N HIS A 129 1.81 15.06 4.78
CA HIS A 129 3.21 14.55 4.80
C HIS A 129 4.23 15.70 4.66
N TYR A 130 3.83 16.76 3.94
CA TYR A 130 4.62 17.95 3.67
C TYR A 130 4.21 19.21 4.40
N ILE A 131 3.00 19.27 4.99
CA ILE A 131 2.65 20.43 5.80
C ILE A 131 3.77 20.57 6.81
N ILE A 132 4.07 19.58 7.65
CA ILE A 132 4.91 19.90 8.80
C ILE A 132 5.84 18.73 9.20
N ILE A 133 6.71 18.36 8.26
CA ILE A 133 8.15 18.27 8.58
C ILE A 133 8.72 19.71 8.81
N GLN A 134 8.01 20.74 8.32
CA GLN A 134 8.16 22.19 8.57
C GLN A 134 8.04 22.67 10.04
N ASN A 135 7.69 21.83 11.03
CA ASN A 135 7.78 22.21 12.46
C ASN A 135 8.78 21.36 13.22
N ALA A 136 9.00 20.08 12.88
CA ALA A 136 9.87 19.20 13.69
C ALA A 136 11.38 19.51 13.51
N SER A 137 11.82 19.87 12.31
CA SER A 137 13.23 20.23 12.03
C SER A 137 13.62 21.63 12.55
N ASN A 138 12.64 22.46 12.88
CA ASN A 138 12.87 23.80 13.44
C ASN A 138 13.12 23.78 14.97
N TYR A 139 13.03 22.62 15.64
CA TYR A 139 13.20 22.47 17.09
C TYR A 139 14.36 21.54 17.52
N GLU A 140 14.89 20.68 16.64
CA GLU A 140 16.13 19.96 16.89
C GLU A 140 17.34 20.75 16.34
N GLY A 141 18.01 21.54 17.18
CA GLY A 141 19.40 21.95 16.92
C GLY A 141 19.69 23.43 16.68
N ASN A 142 19.24 24.30 17.59
CA ASN A 142 19.95 25.56 17.83
C ASN A 142 21.36 25.24 18.38
N SER A 143 22.36 24.95 17.53
CA SER A 143 23.75 24.91 17.99
C SER A 143 24.76 25.10 16.84
N SER A 144 25.30 26.32 16.76
CA SER A 144 26.73 26.60 16.54
C SER A 144 27.37 26.11 15.22
N ARG A 145 27.53 27.05 14.28
CA ARG A 145 28.75 27.32 13.46
C ARG A 145 28.41 27.69 12.01
N TYR A 146 28.58 28.97 11.69
CA TYR A 146 29.06 29.40 10.39
C TYR A 146 30.17 30.44 10.62
N PRO A 147 31.44 30.12 10.31
CA PRO A 147 32.46 31.11 10.06
C PRO A 147 32.58 31.38 8.55
N TYR A 148 32.87 32.65 8.25
CA TYR A 148 33.20 33.28 6.95
C TYR A 148 32.03 33.62 6.03
#